data_AF-A0A7J8NM21-F1
#
_entry.id   AF-A0A7J8NM21-F1
#
_cell.length_a   1.000
_cell.length_b   1.000
_cell.length_c   1.000
_cell.angle_alpha   90.00
_cell.angle_beta   90.00
_cell.angle_gamma   90.00
#
_symmetry.space_group_name_H-M   'P 1'
#
loop_
_entity.id
_entity.type
_entity.pdbx_description
1 polymer ?
#
loop_
_entity_poly.entity_id
_entity_poly.type
_entity_poly.pdbx_seq_one_letter_code
_entity_poly.pdbx_strand_id
1 'polypeptide(L)'
;MLTVPYDNMQAAYTIGGHSVSAADIECTILKMNPATYRPQIAAVFALQKFKASAELQKYTIDHPEPLLHFALSCGLHSSPAVRIFRPENMNESLKRSMQDYIQASVGISNKGKLLVPKLLHCFAKGMVEDSVLPDWICQFLSPQQASMVKNCLSRNKWRILGARVFSIIPFDSRFRFLFLLDDKSSQLSKSKV
;
A
#
# COMPACT_ATOMS: atom_id res chain seq x y z
N MET A 1 -16.71 -18.96 -7.03
CA MET A 1 -15.88 -19.35 -5.88
C MET A 1 -15.40 -18.07 -5.19
N LEU A 2 -16.20 -17.56 -4.27
CA LEU A 2 -15.91 -16.38 -3.45
C LEU A 2 -15.49 -16.89 -2.08
N THR A 3 -14.20 -17.06 -1.85
CA THR A 3 -13.63 -17.36 -0.54
C THR A 3 -12.39 -16.52 -0.35
N VAL A 4 -12.60 -15.26 0.05
CA VAL A 4 -11.60 -14.56 0.87
C VAL A 4 -12.21 -14.62 2.27
N PRO A 5 -11.68 -15.46 3.16
CA PRO A 5 -12.37 -15.78 4.40
C PRO A 5 -12.49 -14.54 5.28
N TYR A 6 -13.67 -14.39 5.88
CA TYR A 6 -14.06 -13.40 6.88
C TYR A 6 -13.19 -13.44 8.16
N ASP A 7 -12.26 -14.39 8.28
CA ASP A 7 -11.59 -14.75 9.53
C ASP A 7 -10.68 -13.64 10.10
N ASN A 8 -10.06 -12.81 9.26
CA ASN A 8 -9.16 -11.75 9.75
C ASN A 8 -9.89 -10.55 10.37
N MET A 9 -11.21 -10.42 10.18
CA MET A 9 -12.01 -9.33 10.79
C MET A 9 -12.71 -9.75 12.08
N GLN A 10 -12.78 -11.04 12.40
CA GLN A 10 -13.34 -11.54 13.67
C GLN A 10 -12.27 -11.81 14.72
N ALA A 11 -11.01 -12.00 14.33
CA ALA A 11 -9.90 -12.13 15.27
C ALA A 11 -9.66 -10.79 16.01
N ALA A 12 -9.60 -10.88 17.34
CA ALA A 12 -9.31 -9.75 18.20
C ALA A 12 -8.24 -10.14 19.24
N TYR A 13 -7.43 -9.16 19.61
CA TYR A 13 -6.38 -9.28 20.61
C TYR A 13 -6.73 -8.46 21.84
N THR A 14 -6.37 -8.96 23.02
CA THR A 14 -6.52 -8.18 24.25
C THR A 14 -5.33 -7.23 24.40
N ILE A 15 -5.59 -5.93 24.27
CA ILE A 15 -4.60 -4.85 24.44
C ILE A 15 -5.08 -3.95 25.58
N GLY A 16 -4.28 -3.83 26.65
CA GLY A 16 -4.65 -3.00 27.80
C GLY A 16 -5.96 -3.42 28.49
N GLY A 17 -6.37 -4.69 28.39
CA GLY A 17 -7.64 -5.20 28.92
C GLY A 17 -8.84 -5.04 27.97
N HIS A 18 -8.63 -4.50 26.76
CA HIS A 18 -9.69 -4.31 25.76
C HIS A 18 -9.52 -5.25 24.58
N SER A 19 -10.63 -5.78 24.08
CA SER A 19 -10.66 -6.54 22.83
C SER A 19 -10.51 -5.58 21.64
N VAL A 20 -9.43 -5.76 20.86
CA VAL A 20 -9.09 -4.91 19.72
C VAL A 20 -8.90 -5.79 18.49
N SER A 21 -9.74 -5.60 17.47
CA SER A 21 -9.65 -6.30 16.19
C SER A 21 -8.67 -5.63 15.22
N ALA A 22 -8.27 -6.34 14.17
CA ALA A 22 -7.50 -5.74 13.08
C ALA A 22 -8.24 -4.57 12.40
N ALA A 23 -9.57 -4.64 12.32
CA ALA A 23 -10.41 -3.59 11.76
C ALA A 23 -10.47 -2.36 12.70
N ASP A 24 -10.46 -2.57 14.01
CA ASP A 24 -10.33 -1.48 15.00
C ASP A 24 -9.01 -0.75 14.85
N ILE A 25 -7.91 -1.48 14.65
CA ILE A 25 -6.60 -0.86 14.41
C ILE A 25 -6.62 -0.05 13.11
N GLU A 26 -7.05 -0.66 12.00
CA GLU A 26 -7.02 -0.01 10.69
C GLU A 26 -7.95 1.21 10.61
N CYS A 27 -9.21 1.09 11.04
CA CYS A 27 -10.22 2.11 10.79
C CYS A 27 -10.45 3.07 11.95
N THR A 28 -10.28 2.63 13.19
CA THR A 28 -10.51 3.47 14.37
C THR A 28 -9.22 4.14 14.85
N ILE A 29 -8.19 3.33 15.13
CA ILE A 29 -6.93 3.84 15.68
C ILE A 29 -6.16 4.63 14.61
N LEU A 30 -5.99 4.06 13.43
CA LEU A 30 -5.23 4.65 12.33
C LEU A 30 -6.06 5.55 11.40
N LYS A 31 -7.37 5.69 11.65
CA LYS A 31 -8.30 6.52 10.86
C LYS A 31 -8.28 6.21 9.35
N MET A 32 -7.96 4.99 8.92
CA MET A 32 -7.88 4.62 7.51
C MET A 32 -9.24 4.26 6.92
N ASN A 33 -9.39 4.41 5.60
CA ASN A 33 -10.57 3.95 4.86
C ASN A 33 -10.14 2.97 3.74
N PRO A 34 -10.07 1.67 4.04
CA PRO A 34 -9.56 0.69 3.09
C PRO A 34 -10.50 0.41 1.90
N ALA A 35 -11.78 0.79 2.00
CA ALA A 35 -12.74 0.64 0.91
C ALA A 35 -12.36 1.48 -0.34
N THR A 36 -11.52 2.50 -0.17
CA THR A 36 -11.04 3.37 -1.27
C THR A 36 -10.21 2.61 -2.31
N TYR A 37 -9.45 1.59 -1.88
CA TYR A 37 -8.62 0.75 -2.77
C TYR A 37 -9.02 -0.73 -2.76
N ARG A 38 -9.89 -1.16 -1.82
CA ARG A 38 -10.49 -2.49 -1.73
C ARG A 38 -12.03 -2.39 -1.79
N PRO A 39 -12.63 -2.10 -2.96
CA PRO A 39 -14.09 -1.95 -3.05
C PRO A 39 -14.88 -3.21 -2.62
N GLN A 40 -14.28 -4.40 -2.71
CA GLN A 40 -14.87 -5.67 -2.31
C GLN A 40 -15.24 -5.75 -0.81
N ILE A 41 -14.61 -4.95 0.05
CA ILE A 41 -14.95 -4.90 1.48
C ILE A 41 -15.90 -3.74 1.83
N ALA A 42 -16.25 -2.87 0.87
CA ALA A 42 -17.05 -1.66 1.13
C ALA A 42 -18.40 -1.97 1.78
N ALA A 43 -19.11 -3.00 1.30
CA ALA A 43 -20.39 -3.41 1.87
C ALA A 43 -20.25 -3.91 3.31
N VAL A 44 -19.21 -4.68 3.62
CA VAL A 44 -18.93 -5.18 4.96
C VAL A 44 -18.62 -4.03 5.91
N PHE A 45 -17.78 -3.09 5.48
CA PHE A 45 -17.43 -1.91 6.27
C PHE A 45 -18.62 -0.96 6.48
N ALA A 46 -19.50 -0.82 5.49
CA ALA A 46 -20.71 -0.01 5.64
C ALA A 46 -21.71 -0.59 6.66
N LEU A 47 -21.76 -1.92 6.77
CA LEU A 47 -22.61 -2.61 7.76
C LEU A 47 -21.98 -2.64 9.16
N GLN A 48 -20.66 -2.57 9.25
CA GLN A 48 -19.96 -2.49 10.52
C GLN A 48 -20.12 -1.11 11.15
N LYS A 49 -20.87 -1.06 12.25
CA LYS A 49 -20.87 0.10 13.15
C LYS A 49 -19.57 0.05 13.95
N PHE A 50 -18.53 0.71 13.47
CA PHE A 50 -17.31 0.98 14.23
C PHE A 50 -17.64 1.93 15.40
N LYS A 51 -18.28 1.41 16.44
CA LYS A 51 -18.38 2.11 17.72
C LYS A 51 -17.11 1.81 18.49
N ALA A 52 -16.11 2.67 18.27
CA ALA A 52 -14.94 2.71 19.12
C ALA A 52 -15.39 2.88 20.58
N SER A 53 -14.89 2.02 21.48
CA SER A 53 -15.05 2.28 22.91
C SER A 53 -14.36 3.60 23.27
N ALA A 54 -14.81 4.27 24.33
CA ALA A 54 -14.16 5.48 24.82
C ALA A 54 -12.66 5.28 25.12
N GLU A 55 -12.29 4.05 25.47
CA GLU A 55 -10.90 3.65 25.71
C GLU A 55 -10.11 3.52 24.41
N LEU A 56 -10.70 2.97 23.34
CA LEU A 56 -10.02 2.83 22.05
C LEU A 56 -9.72 4.20 21.40
N GLN A 57 -10.60 5.18 21.63
CA GLN A 57 -10.40 6.57 21.18
C GLN A 57 -9.14 7.22 21.76
N LYS A 58 -8.64 6.77 22.91
CA LYS A 58 -7.40 7.29 23.51
C LYS A 58 -6.15 6.90 22.73
N TYR A 59 -6.23 5.84 21.92
CA TYR A 59 -5.12 5.35 21.10
C TYR A 59 -5.16 5.87 19.66
N THR A 60 -6.21 6.60 19.29
CA THR A 60 -6.39 7.11 17.94
C THR A 60 -5.33 8.18 17.63
N ILE A 61 -4.76 8.12 16.42
CA ILE A 61 -3.79 9.11 15.96
C ILE A 61 -4.46 10.49 15.84
N ASP A 62 -3.74 11.57 16.17
CA ASP A 62 -4.29 12.93 16.17
C ASP A 62 -4.76 13.34 14.77
N HIS A 63 -3.88 13.16 13.78
CA HIS A 63 -4.10 13.55 12.40
C HIS A 63 -4.03 12.32 11.46
N PRO A 64 -4.85 12.27 10.40
CA PRO A 64 -4.70 11.25 9.37
C PRO A 64 -3.30 11.29 8.77
N GLU A 65 -2.63 10.14 8.70
CA GLU A 65 -1.31 9.98 8.09
C GLU A 65 -1.44 9.19 6.78
N PRO A 66 -1.41 9.84 5.60
CA PRO A 66 -1.63 9.20 4.31
C PRO A 66 -0.65 8.06 4.00
N LEU A 67 0.58 8.11 4.51
CA LEU A 67 1.59 7.08 4.23
C LEU A 67 1.29 5.74 4.93
N LEU A 68 0.35 5.69 5.87
CA LEU A 68 -0.10 4.45 6.51
C LEU A 68 -0.66 3.43 5.51
N HIS A 69 -1.16 3.88 4.35
CA HIS A 69 -1.57 3.00 3.24
C HIS A 69 -0.45 2.07 2.75
N PHE A 70 0.80 2.49 2.92
CA PHE A 70 1.99 1.73 2.56
C PHE A 70 2.65 1.04 3.76
N ALA A 71 2.19 1.31 4.97
CA ALA A 71 2.71 0.73 6.21
C ALA A 71 1.94 -0.54 6.62
N LEU A 72 0.62 -0.53 6.43
CA LEU A 72 -0.25 -1.59 6.91
C LEU A 72 -0.34 -2.73 5.89
N SER A 73 0.23 -3.89 6.24
CA SER A 73 0.07 -5.11 5.45
C SER A 73 -1.09 -5.95 6.00
N CYS A 74 -2.17 -6.06 5.23
CA CYS A 74 -3.35 -6.86 5.59
C CYS A 74 -3.26 -8.33 5.14
N GLY A 75 -2.06 -8.80 4.76
CA GLY A 75 -1.84 -10.18 4.30
C GLY A 75 -2.43 -10.51 2.94
N LEU A 76 -2.72 -9.51 2.11
CA LEU A 76 -3.24 -9.67 0.75
C LEU A 76 -2.14 -9.39 -0.29
N HIS A 77 -2.25 -9.98 -1.48
CA HIS A 77 -1.22 -9.89 -2.52
C HIS A 77 -0.87 -8.45 -2.91
N SER A 78 -1.87 -7.56 -3.03
CA SER A 78 -1.62 -6.15 -3.32
C SER A 78 -1.21 -5.30 -2.12
N SER A 79 -1.04 -5.90 -0.94
CA SER A 79 -0.62 -5.20 0.28
C SER A 79 0.87 -4.83 0.23
N PRO A 80 1.27 -3.79 0.97
CA PRO A 80 2.67 -3.51 1.23
C PRO A 80 3.41 -4.65 1.93
N ALA A 81 4.74 -4.60 1.86
CA ALA A 81 5.58 -5.49 2.63
C ALA A 81 5.43 -5.24 4.13
N VAL A 82 5.55 -6.31 4.91
CA VAL A 82 5.57 -6.23 6.37
C VAL A 82 6.84 -5.49 6.81
N ARG A 83 6.66 -4.44 7.62
CA ARG A 83 7.74 -3.65 8.20
C ARG A 83 7.47 -3.42 9.69
N ILE A 84 8.54 -3.49 10.49
CA ILE A 84 8.51 -3.07 11.89
C ILE A 84 8.87 -1.59 11.95
N PHE A 85 7.98 -0.79 12.54
CA PHE A 85 8.17 0.65 12.69
C PHE A 85 8.63 0.99 14.11
N ARG A 86 9.53 1.95 14.23
CA ARG A 86 9.99 2.48 15.52
C ARG A 86 9.67 3.97 15.63
N PRO A 87 9.29 4.46 16.83
CA PRO A 87 8.96 5.88 17.02
C PRO A 87 10.08 6.82 16.56
N GLU A 88 11.33 6.45 16.81
CA GLU A 88 12.51 7.28 16.51
C GLU A 88 12.69 7.61 15.02
N ASN A 89 12.15 6.78 14.11
CA ASN A 89 12.33 6.93 12.66
C ASN A 89 11.02 6.74 11.88
N MET A 90 9.87 7.04 12.50
CA MET A 90 8.54 6.79 11.96
C MET A 90 8.37 7.38 10.55
N ASN A 91 8.62 8.68 10.39
CA ASN A 91 8.42 9.39 9.12
C ASN A 91 9.29 8.86 7.99
N GLU A 92 10.55 8.55 8.27
CA GLU A 92 11.49 8.00 7.29
C GLU A 92 11.10 6.57 6.91
N SER A 93 10.68 5.76 7.89
CA SER A 93 10.22 4.40 7.66
C SER A 93 8.94 4.36 6.82
N LEU A 94 8.01 5.30 7.06
CA LEU A 94 6.78 5.44 6.26
C LEU A 94 7.10 5.80 4.79
N LYS A 95 7.97 6.79 4.57
CA LYS A 95 8.42 7.16 3.21
C LYS A 95 9.12 6.01 2.51
N ARG A 96 9.97 5.27 3.23
CA ARG A 96 10.66 4.09 2.70
C ARG A 96 9.68 2.98 2.33
N SER A 97 8.69 2.69 3.18
CA SER A 97 7.63 1.74 2.87
C SER A 97 6.84 2.09 1.61
N MET A 98 6.51 3.37 1.40
CA MET A 98 5.90 3.82 0.15
C MET A 98 6.83 3.58 -1.05
N GLN A 99 8.10 3.95 -0.94
CA GLN A 99 9.08 3.76 -2.00
C GLN A 99 9.24 2.28 -2.36
N ASP A 100 9.41 1.40 -1.37
CA ASP A 100 9.52 -0.04 -1.55
C ASP A 100 8.27 -0.61 -2.22
N TYR A 101 7.09 -0.16 -1.79
CA TYR A 101 5.83 -0.55 -2.42
C TYR A 101 5.81 -0.16 -3.89
N ILE A 102 6.12 1.09 -4.22
CA ILE A 102 6.10 1.59 -5.60
C ILE A 102 7.09 0.79 -6.47
N GLN A 103 8.31 0.56 -5.97
CA GLN A 103 9.33 -0.21 -6.69
C GLN A 103 8.94 -1.67 -6.90
N ALA A 104 8.27 -2.30 -5.94
CA ALA A 104 7.88 -3.70 -6.03
C ALA A 104 6.61 -3.94 -6.85
N SER A 105 5.75 -2.93 -7.00
CA SER A 105 4.38 -3.11 -7.52
C SER A 105 4.12 -2.45 -8.87
N VAL A 106 4.90 -1.43 -9.25
CA VAL A 106 4.81 -0.81 -10.58
C VAL A 106 5.53 -1.68 -11.61
N GLY A 107 4.90 -1.91 -12.74
CA GLY A 107 5.44 -2.73 -13.82
C GLY A 107 5.11 -2.21 -15.21
N ILE A 108 5.58 -2.91 -16.23
CA ILE A 108 5.26 -2.63 -17.63
C ILE A 108 4.67 -3.91 -18.23
N SER A 109 3.53 -3.79 -18.89
CA SER A 109 2.92 -4.92 -19.60
C SER A 109 3.75 -5.34 -20.81
N ASN A 110 3.51 -6.56 -21.30
CA ASN A 110 4.07 -7.05 -22.57
C ASN A 110 3.79 -6.10 -23.77
N LYS A 111 2.72 -5.31 -23.72
CA LYS A 111 2.37 -4.30 -24.73
C LYS A 111 3.08 -2.94 -24.52
N GLY A 112 4.04 -2.87 -23.60
CA GLY A 112 4.77 -1.64 -23.30
C GLY A 112 3.87 -0.56 -22.72
N LYS A 113 2.96 -0.92 -21.81
CA LYS A 113 2.09 0.02 -21.09
C LYS A 113 2.38 -0.02 -19.60
N LEU A 114 2.51 1.14 -18.95
CA LEU A 114 2.73 1.27 -17.51
C LEU A 114 1.56 0.66 -16.74
N LEU A 115 1.87 -0.13 -15.72
CA LEU A 115 0.92 -0.78 -14.82
C LEU A 115 1.02 -0.13 -13.45
N VAL A 116 -0.08 0.50 -13.01
CA VAL A 116 -0.17 1.24 -11.75
C VAL A 116 -1.12 0.49 -10.81
N PRO A 117 -0.68 0.04 -9.62
CA PRO A 117 -1.55 -0.61 -8.65
C PRO A 117 -2.70 0.29 -8.20
N LYS A 118 -3.87 -0.31 -7.96
CA LYS A 118 -5.08 0.41 -7.48
C LYS A 118 -4.81 1.23 -6.22
N LEU A 119 -4.06 0.68 -5.26
CA LEU A 119 -3.71 1.37 -4.01
C LEU A 119 -2.90 2.64 -4.29
N LEU A 120 -1.84 2.55 -5.10
CA LEU A 120 -1.02 3.70 -5.47
C LEU A 120 -1.81 4.77 -6.24
N HIS A 121 -2.65 4.35 -7.19
CA HIS A 121 -3.50 5.26 -7.94
C HIS A 121 -4.52 5.96 -7.04
N CYS A 122 -5.16 5.25 -6.10
CA CYS A 122 -6.09 5.85 -5.15
C CYS A 122 -5.39 6.82 -4.19
N PHE A 123 -4.17 6.49 -3.74
CA PHE A 123 -3.35 7.37 -2.91
C PHE A 123 -3.01 8.69 -3.63
N ALA A 124 -2.58 8.62 -4.89
CA ALA A 124 -2.20 9.80 -5.66
C ALA A 124 -3.40 10.65 -6.13
N LYS A 125 -4.61 10.09 -6.10
CA LYS A 125 -5.82 10.75 -6.60
C LYS A 125 -6.10 12.02 -5.80
N GLY A 126 -6.19 13.15 -6.50
CA GLY A 126 -6.41 14.47 -5.90
C GLY A 126 -5.13 15.18 -5.47
N MET A 127 -3.99 14.50 -5.49
CA MET A 127 -2.65 15.09 -5.29
C MET A 127 -1.88 15.22 -6.60
N VAL A 128 -2.09 14.29 -7.53
CA VAL A 128 -1.37 14.19 -8.80
C VAL A 128 -2.38 13.95 -9.92
N GLU A 129 -2.28 14.71 -11.00
CA GLU A 129 -3.11 14.50 -12.18
C GLU A 129 -2.68 13.23 -12.94
N ASP A 130 -3.65 12.52 -13.54
CA ASP A 130 -3.41 11.32 -14.37
C ASP A 130 -2.39 11.59 -15.50
N SER A 131 -2.31 12.83 -15.99
CA SER A 131 -1.40 13.28 -17.06
C SER A 131 0.07 13.22 -16.66
N VAL A 132 0.39 13.51 -15.39
CA VAL A 132 1.77 13.59 -14.85
C VAL A 132 2.08 12.47 -13.86
N LEU A 133 1.11 11.62 -13.54
CA LEU A 133 1.28 10.47 -12.64
C LEU A 133 2.47 9.57 -13.02
N PRO A 134 2.74 9.24 -14.31
CA PRO A 134 3.91 8.44 -14.67
C PRO A 134 5.25 9.10 -14.29
N ASP A 135 5.37 10.42 -14.47
CA ASP A 135 6.58 11.17 -14.13
C ASP A 135 6.75 11.30 -12.61
N TRP A 136 5.64 11.48 -11.89
CA TRP A 136 5.64 11.46 -10.43
C TRP A 136 6.09 10.09 -9.88
N ILE A 137 5.57 8.99 -10.43
CA ILE A 137 5.99 7.63 -10.06
C ILE A 137 7.50 7.43 -10.27
N CYS A 138 8.06 7.96 -11.38
CA CYS A 138 9.49 7.83 -11.68
C CYS A 138 10.42 8.41 -10.59
N GLN A 139 9.93 9.32 -9.74
CA GLN A 139 10.71 9.90 -8.64
C GLN A 139 11.00 8.89 -7.52
N PHE A 140 10.22 7.80 -7.44
CA PHE A 140 10.36 6.77 -6.41
C PHE A 140 11.00 5.47 -6.93
N LEU A 141 11.17 5.34 -8.24
CA LEU A 141 11.72 4.15 -8.89
C LEU A 141 13.25 4.14 -8.85
N SER A 142 13.84 2.95 -8.95
CA SER A 142 15.28 2.84 -9.23
C SER A 142 15.61 3.45 -10.61
N PRO A 143 16.86 3.88 -10.87
CA PRO A 143 17.24 4.46 -12.15
C PRO A 143 16.91 3.56 -13.36
N GLN A 144 17.08 2.25 -13.20
CA GLN A 144 16.74 1.26 -14.22
C GLN A 144 15.24 1.22 -14.48
N GLN A 145 14.41 1.12 -13.44
CA GLN A 145 12.96 1.11 -13.56
C GLN A 145 12.43 2.42 -14.15
N ALA A 146 12.92 3.57 -13.68
CA ALA A 146 12.54 4.88 -14.21
C ALA A 146 12.90 5.01 -15.71
N SER A 147 14.08 4.53 -16.12
CA SER A 147 14.48 4.49 -17.53
C SER A 147 13.53 3.62 -18.37
N MET A 148 13.18 2.42 -17.87
CA MET A 148 12.21 1.55 -18.53
C MET A 148 10.83 2.22 -18.70
N VAL A 149 10.34 2.90 -17.66
CA VAL A 149 9.07 3.63 -17.70
C VAL A 149 9.16 4.77 -18.72
N LYS A 150 10.18 5.63 -18.67
CA LYS A 150 10.35 6.73 -19.62
C LYS A 150 10.42 6.25 -21.07
N ASN A 151 11.15 5.16 -21.33
CA ASN A 151 11.24 4.52 -22.64
C ASN A 151 9.89 3.94 -23.10
N CYS A 152 9.07 3.44 -22.17
CA CYS A 152 7.72 2.99 -22.44
C CYS A 152 6.78 4.16 -22.80
N LEU A 153 6.91 5.29 -22.11
CA LEU A 153 6.12 6.50 -22.36
C LEU A 153 6.47 7.17 -23.70
N SER A 154 7.72 7.15 -24.12
CA SER A 154 8.17 7.77 -25.38
C SER A 154 7.72 7.01 -26.63
N ARG A 155 7.64 5.68 -26.56
CA ARG A 155 7.17 4.82 -27.67
C ARG A 155 5.63 4.74 -27.79
N ASN A 156 4.91 5.55 -27.01
CA ASN A 156 3.56 5.23 -26.64
C ASN A 156 2.49 5.70 -27.65
N LYS A 157 1.99 4.76 -28.46
CA LYS A 157 0.86 4.96 -29.38
C LYS A 157 -0.45 5.32 -28.66
N TRP A 158 -0.58 5.09 -27.35
CA TRP A 158 -1.80 5.41 -26.57
C TRP A 158 -2.06 6.91 -26.47
N ARG A 159 -1.02 7.77 -26.53
CA ARG A 159 -1.20 9.23 -26.63
C ARG A 159 -1.95 9.65 -27.89
N ILE A 160 -1.73 8.92 -28.99
CA ILE A 160 -2.38 9.18 -30.29
C ILE A 160 -3.85 8.72 -30.26
N LEU A 161 -4.18 7.71 -29.47
CA LEU A 161 -5.52 7.14 -29.34
C LEU A 161 -6.37 7.83 -28.26
N GLY A 162 -5.89 8.92 -27.63
CA GLY A 162 -6.59 9.58 -26.52
C GLY A 162 -6.76 8.69 -25.27
N ALA A 163 -6.06 7.56 -25.22
CA ALA A 163 -6.18 6.60 -24.13
C ALA A 163 -5.18 6.91 -23.01
N ARG A 164 -5.54 6.57 -21.77
CA ARG A 164 -4.62 6.68 -20.62
C ARG A 164 -3.30 5.96 -20.91
N VAL A 165 -2.21 6.65 -20.60
CA VAL A 165 -0.83 6.22 -20.84
C VAL A 165 -0.44 5.03 -19.94
N PHE A 166 -1.22 4.79 -18.87
CA PHE A 166 -1.09 3.67 -17.94
C PHE A 166 -2.40 2.89 -17.80
N SER A 167 -2.30 1.68 -17.24
CA SER A 167 -3.44 0.84 -16.86
C SER A 167 -3.43 0.65 -15.35
N ILE A 168 -4.61 0.70 -14.73
CA ILE A 168 -4.76 0.46 -13.29
C ILE A 168 -4.91 -1.05 -13.07
N ILE A 169 -4.05 -1.62 -12.23
CA ILE A 169 -4.13 -3.02 -11.81
C ILE A 169 -5.05 -3.13 -10.59
N PRO A 170 -6.10 -3.97 -10.61
CA PRO A 170 -7.02 -4.12 -9.48
C PRO A 170 -6.32 -4.64 -8.23
N PHE A 171 -6.93 -4.41 -7.07
CA PHE A 171 -6.41 -4.93 -5.81
C PHE A 171 -6.64 -6.45 -5.73
N ASP A 172 -5.55 -7.20 -5.62
CA ASP A 172 -5.54 -8.65 -5.53
C ASP A 172 -5.66 -9.10 -4.07
N SER A 173 -6.73 -9.84 -3.78
CA SER A 173 -7.09 -10.32 -2.43
C SER A 173 -6.60 -11.73 -2.13
N ARG A 174 -5.76 -12.32 -2.98
CA ARG A 174 -5.11 -13.60 -2.65
C ARG A 174 -4.18 -13.40 -1.46
N PHE A 175 -4.20 -14.32 -0.51
CA PHE A 175 -3.38 -14.21 0.70
C PHE A 175 -1.88 -14.27 0.37
N ARG A 176 -1.09 -13.33 0.91
CA ARG A 176 0.37 -13.30 0.83
C ARG A 176 0.94 -12.29 1.83
N PHE A 177 2.00 -12.68 2.53
CA PHE A 177 2.91 -11.72 3.15
C PHE A 177 4.18 -11.57 2.32
N LEU A 178 4.67 -10.33 2.19
CA LEU A 178 5.95 -10.00 1.60
C LEU A 178 6.85 -9.46 2.71
N PHE A 179 8.03 -10.04 2.88
CA PHE A 179 9.05 -9.57 3.81
C PHE A 179 10.21 -9.02 3.00
N LEU A 180 10.65 -7.81 3.32
CA LEU A 180 11.85 -7.24 2.71
C LEU A 180 13.08 -7.76 3.46
N LEU A 181 14.11 -8.16 2.72
CA LEU A 181 15.39 -8.50 3.31
C LEU A 181 16.06 -7.19 3.74
N ASP A 182 16.39 -7.07 5.02
CA ASP A 182 17.16 -5.92 5.51
C ASP A 182 18.61 -5.99 4.97
N ASP A 183 19.13 -4.85 4.54
CA ASP A 183 20.52 -4.65 4.10
C ASP A 183 21.57 -4.97 5.18
N LYS A 184 21.16 -5.27 6.41
CA LYS A 184 22.06 -5.71 7.49
C LYS A 184 22.63 -7.10 7.27
N SER A 185 21.99 -7.94 6.44
CA SER A 185 22.54 -9.25 6.06
C SER A 185 23.81 -9.15 5.20
N SER A 186 24.02 -8.01 4.53
CA SER A 186 25.17 -7.71 3.67
C SER A 186 26.45 -7.33 4.44
N GLN A 187 26.33 -6.97 5.72
CA GLN A 187 27.46 -6.56 6.57
C GLN A 187 27.98 -7.71 7.44
N LEU A 188 27.18 -8.74 7.71
CA LEU A 188 27.61 -9.89 8.52
C LEU A 188 28.54 -10.85 7.74
N SER A 189 28.57 -10.76 6.41
CA SER A 189 29.44 -11.57 5.55
C SER A 189 30.82 -10.96 5.28
N LYS A 190 31.10 -9.72 5.73
CA LYS A 190 32.38 -9.03 5.48
C LYS A 190 33.36 -9.00 6.67
N SER A 191 33.00 -9.58 7.82
CA SER A 191 33.88 -9.64 9.01
C SER A 191 34.43 -11.03 9.30
N LYS A 192 34.66 -11.85 8.27
CA LYS A 192 35.36 -13.13 8.42
C LYS A 192 36.40 -13.32 7.32
N VAL A 193 37.52 -12.61 7.46
CA VAL A 193 38.83 -12.99 6.91
C VAL A 193 39.84 -12.75 8.03
#